data_AF-A0A4P7WX56-F1
#
_entry.id   AF-A0A4P7WX56-F1
#
_cell.length_a   1.000
_cell.length_b   1.000
_cell.length_c   1.000
_cell.angle_alpha   90.00
_cell.angle_beta   90.00
_cell.angle_gamma   90.00
#
_symmetry.space_group_name_H-M   'P 1'
#
loop_
_entity.id
_entity.type
_entity.pdbx_description
1 polymer ?
#
loop_
_entity_poly.entity_id
_entity_poly.type
_entity_poly.pdbx_seq_one_letter_code
_entity_poly.pdbx_strand_id
1 'polypeptide(L)'
;MKLITTLILFLISFCSLSQNQLKKQIELIEQNIKSNSMSDFQKLETDLDNDNDLDYIYLYQCSEPKCIEVYLNVNQKLEKVISEFCYNYYLYNGVSKDLVVKQNHCCGESPFTSNRIFNFHLDKTIIKENYVIFNDSYELLEPNSYLSNAYNVKIINNNYNVRFSPNIRVYDEDESMFACETKTNVIGKLKKDSTTKVLSELIKGNRIWLFVEIDSEDLNDTQCTNPIDYGFKGQKLRGWISNNFVEKTNT
;
A
#
# COMPACT_ATOMS: atom_id res chain seq x y z
N MET A 1 -28.35 -33.01 37.82
CA MET A 1 -26.90 -32.95 38.14
C MET A 1 -26.02 -33.68 37.13
N LYS A 2 -26.18 -35.00 36.86
CA LYS A 2 -25.30 -35.73 35.94
C LYS A 2 -25.21 -35.14 34.51
N LEU A 3 -26.32 -34.72 33.91
CA LEU A 3 -26.32 -34.16 32.55
C LEU A 3 -25.53 -32.84 32.44
N ILE A 4 -25.60 -32.00 33.47
CA ILE A 4 -24.91 -30.69 33.53
C ILE A 4 -23.40 -30.91 33.67
N THR A 5 -22.96 -31.87 34.50
CA THR A 5 -21.54 -32.21 34.63
C THR A 5 -20.97 -32.84 33.35
N THR A 6 -21.74 -33.65 32.61
CA THR A 6 -21.27 -34.22 31.33
C THR A 6 -21.12 -33.14 30.26
N LEU A 7 -22.05 -32.17 30.19
CA LEU A 7 -21.98 -31.04 29.26
C LEU A 7 -20.77 -30.15 29.52
N ILE A 8 -20.49 -29.85 30.79
CA ILE A 8 -19.33 -29.03 31.21
C ILE A 8 -18.01 -29.73 30.87
N LEU A 9 -17.89 -31.04 31.13
CA LEU A 9 -16.69 -31.81 30.78
C LEU A 9 -16.46 -31.88 29.26
N PHE A 10 -17.54 -32.01 28.47
CA PHE A 10 -17.46 -31.98 27.01
C PHE A 10 -17.00 -30.60 26.51
N LEU A 11 -17.59 -29.52 27.02
CA LEU A 11 -17.22 -28.14 26.68
C LEU A 11 -15.75 -27.82 27.02
N ILE A 12 -15.26 -28.27 28.18
CA ILE A 12 -13.85 -28.06 28.59
C ILE A 12 -12.90 -28.83 27.67
N SER A 13 -13.24 -30.08 27.32
CA SER A 13 -12.38 -30.90 26.46
C SER A 13 -12.27 -30.34 25.03
N PHE A 14 -13.36 -29.83 24.45
CA PHE A 14 -13.33 -29.20 23.13
C PHE A 14 -12.51 -27.90 23.11
N CYS A 15 -12.62 -27.05 24.14
CA CYS A 15 -11.81 -25.84 24.23
C CYS A 15 -10.30 -26.14 24.34
N SER A 16 -9.93 -27.22 25.05
CA SER A 16 -8.52 -27.62 25.18
C SER A 16 -7.93 -28.17 23.87
N LEU A 17 -8.76 -28.80 23.02
CA LEU A 17 -8.31 -29.35 21.75
C LEU A 17 -8.07 -28.25 20.71
N SER A 18 -8.96 -27.24 20.64
CA SER A 18 -8.83 -26.10 19.72
C SER A 18 -7.62 -25.23 20.03
N GLN A 19 -7.36 -24.91 21.30
CA GLN A 19 -6.18 -24.17 21.72
C GLN A 19 -4.87 -24.90 21.37
N ASN A 20 -4.86 -26.23 21.47
CA ASN A 20 -3.70 -27.04 21.09
C ASN A 20 -3.46 -27.06 19.57
N GLN A 21 -4.53 -26.97 18.77
CA GLN A 21 -4.43 -26.86 17.32
C GLN A 21 -3.90 -25.49 16.88
N LEU A 22 -4.38 -24.40 17.49
CA LEU A 22 -3.89 -23.05 17.20
C LEU A 22 -2.40 -22.92 17.54
N LYS A 23 -1.99 -23.42 18.71
CA LYS A 23 -0.58 -23.43 19.12
C LYS A 23 0.32 -24.15 18.11
N LYS A 24 -0.10 -25.31 17.61
CA LYS A 24 0.66 -26.06 16.58
C LYS A 24 0.80 -25.28 15.27
N GLN A 25 -0.24 -24.54 14.86
CA GLN A 25 -0.18 -23.69 13.66
C GLN A 25 0.86 -22.57 13.86
N ILE A 26 0.83 -21.90 15.01
CA ILE A 26 1.81 -20.87 15.38
C ILE A 26 3.23 -21.44 15.34
N GLU A 27 3.47 -22.59 15.99
CA GLU A 27 4.78 -23.23 16.01
C GLU A 27 5.27 -23.56 14.59
N LEU A 28 4.38 -24.04 13.71
CA LEU A 28 4.72 -24.34 12.32
C LEU A 28 5.06 -23.08 11.51
N ILE A 29 4.29 -22.01 11.66
CA ILE A 29 4.54 -20.71 11.03
C ILE A 29 5.89 -20.17 11.48
N GLU A 30 6.15 -20.14 12.78
CA GLU A 30 7.38 -19.62 13.36
C GLU A 30 8.61 -20.46 12.96
N GLN A 31 8.47 -21.79 12.84
CA GLN A 31 9.52 -22.64 12.29
C GLN A 31 9.79 -22.34 10.80
N ASN A 32 8.75 -22.15 10.00
CA ASN A 32 8.89 -21.79 8.59
C ASN A 32 9.60 -20.43 8.44
N ILE A 33 9.18 -19.41 9.18
CA ILE A 33 9.81 -18.09 9.17
C ILE A 33 11.28 -18.21 9.55
N LYS A 34 11.61 -18.89 10.66
CA LYS A 34 13.00 -19.12 11.09
C LYS A 34 13.87 -19.81 10.05
N SER A 35 13.29 -20.75 9.30
CA SER A 35 14.03 -21.46 8.24
C SER A 35 14.34 -20.59 7.01
N ASN A 36 13.57 -19.52 6.80
CA ASN A 36 13.68 -18.62 5.66
C ASN A 36 14.25 -17.24 6.03
N SER A 37 14.39 -16.95 7.31
CA SER A 37 14.87 -15.66 7.81
C SER A 37 16.39 -15.64 7.97
N MET A 38 17.00 -14.51 7.65
CA MET A 38 18.42 -14.23 7.90
C MET A 38 18.72 -13.83 9.36
N SER A 39 17.68 -13.56 10.15
CA SER A 39 17.75 -13.15 11.56
C SER A 39 16.51 -13.63 12.31
N ASP A 40 16.47 -13.42 13.63
CA ASP A 40 15.24 -13.60 14.39
C ASP A 40 14.09 -12.72 13.86
N PHE A 41 12.86 -13.15 14.16
CA PHE A 41 11.64 -12.43 13.81
C PHE A 41 11.08 -11.64 14.99
N GLN A 42 10.33 -10.59 14.67
CA GLN A 42 9.45 -9.89 15.58
C GLN A 42 8.03 -10.40 15.39
N LYS A 43 7.30 -10.54 16.50
CA LYS A 43 5.91 -10.98 16.53
C LYS A 43 5.08 -9.96 17.28
N LEU A 44 3.94 -9.59 16.71
CA LEU A 44 2.91 -8.79 17.36
C LEU A 44 1.61 -9.58 17.37
N GLU A 45 1.04 -9.76 18.56
CA GLU A 45 -0.27 -10.38 18.79
C GLU A 45 -1.28 -9.27 19.06
N THR A 46 -2.33 -9.17 18.26
CA THR A 46 -3.32 -8.10 18.35
C THR A 46 -4.59 -8.51 17.63
N ASP A 47 -5.74 -8.07 18.11
CA ASP A 47 -7.04 -8.29 17.47
C ASP A 47 -7.22 -7.29 16.29
N LEU A 48 -6.89 -7.66 15.05
CA LEU A 48 -6.84 -6.72 13.93
C LEU A 48 -8.22 -6.31 13.42
N ASP A 49 -9.21 -7.20 13.47
CA ASP A 49 -10.52 -6.99 12.87
C ASP A 49 -11.66 -6.74 13.89
N ASN A 50 -11.31 -6.72 15.19
CA ASN A 50 -12.18 -6.49 16.35
C ASN A 50 -13.19 -7.61 16.60
N ASP A 51 -12.82 -8.87 16.34
CA ASP A 51 -13.65 -10.04 16.63
C ASP A 51 -13.43 -10.64 18.05
N ASN A 52 -12.48 -10.07 18.80
CA ASN A 52 -12.01 -10.49 20.14
C ASN A 52 -11.17 -11.75 20.18
N ASP A 53 -10.54 -12.14 19.08
CA ASP A 53 -9.46 -13.11 19.11
C ASP A 53 -8.11 -12.52 18.66
N LEU A 54 -7.05 -13.31 18.73
CA LEU A 54 -5.69 -12.82 18.47
C LEU A 54 -5.26 -13.15 17.05
N ASP A 55 -4.91 -12.10 16.31
CA ASP A 55 -4.19 -12.17 15.05
C ASP A 55 -2.69 -11.93 15.23
N TYR A 56 -1.93 -12.24 14.18
CA TYR A 56 -0.48 -12.28 14.26
C TYR A 56 0.15 -11.51 13.10
N ILE A 57 1.01 -10.56 13.45
CA ILE A 57 1.91 -9.88 12.51
C ILE A 57 3.33 -10.34 12.80
N TYR A 58 4.00 -10.87 11.78
CA TYR A 58 5.39 -11.25 11.82
C TYR A 58 6.23 -10.33 10.94
N LEU A 59 7.37 -9.87 11.46
CA LEU A 59 8.36 -9.09 10.71
C LEU A 59 9.73 -9.75 10.86
N TYR A 60 10.41 -10.02 9.74
CA TYR A 60 11.72 -10.67 9.78
C TYR A 60 12.60 -10.26 8.60
N GLN A 61 13.91 -10.41 8.75
CA GLN A 61 14.85 -10.17 7.66
C GLN A 61 14.82 -11.37 6.71
N CYS A 62 14.38 -11.16 5.46
CA CYS A 62 14.29 -12.22 4.45
C CYS A 62 15.19 -11.98 3.23
N SER A 63 15.62 -10.73 3.00
CA SER A 63 16.58 -10.36 1.94
C SER A 63 17.23 -9.02 2.29
N GLU A 64 17.41 -8.08 1.35
CA GLU A 64 17.77 -6.69 1.67
C GLU A 64 16.58 -5.96 2.37
N PRO A 65 15.35 -5.98 1.84
CA PRO A 65 14.16 -5.61 2.60
C PRO A 65 13.77 -6.68 3.64
N LYS A 66 12.99 -6.24 4.64
CA LYS A 66 12.29 -7.14 5.55
C LYS A 66 11.07 -7.75 4.86
N CYS A 67 10.59 -8.86 5.39
CA CYS A 67 9.30 -9.44 5.04
C CYS A 67 8.31 -9.19 6.17
N ILE A 68 7.07 -8.90 5.79
CA ILE A 68 5.91 -8.86 6.68
C ILE A 68 4.94 -9.95 6.26
N GLU A 69 4.52 -10.75 7.24
CA GLU A 69 3.43 -11.71 7.08
C GLU A 69 2.35 -11.42 8.13
N VAL A 70 1.08 -11.43 7.70
CA VAL A 70 -0.06 -11.21 8.59
C VAL A 70 -1.01 -12.38 8.48
N TYR A 71 -1.41 -12.88 9.63
CA TYR A 71 -2.31 -14.02 9.78
C TYR A 71 -3.54 -13.60 10.58
N LEU A 72 -4.72 -13.74 9.98
CA LEU A 72 -5.99 -13.61 10.71
C LEU A 72 -6.41 -14.95 11.29
N ASN A 73 -6.99 -14.95 12.48
CA ASN A 73 -7.50 -16.16 13.11
C ASN A 73 -8.99 -16.38 12.79
N VAL A 74 -9.24 -17.03 11.66
CA VAL A 74 -10.58 -17.31 11.19
C VAL A 74 -11.09 -18.60 11.82
N ASN A 75 -11.87 -18.49 12.90
CA ASN A 75 -12.46 -19.64 13.59
C ASN A 75 -11.40 -20.70 14.02
N GLN A 76 -10.35 -20.28 14.73
CA GLN A 76 -9.24 -21.15 15.22
C GLN A 76 -8.31 -21.67 14.12
N LYS A 77 -8.38 -21.09 12.91
CA LYS A 77 -7.51 -21.40 11.78
C LYS A 77 -6.79 -20.13 11.34
N LEU A 78 -5.46 -20.16 11.37
CA LEU A 78 -4.65 -19.03 10.94
C LEU A 78 -4.59 -18.97 9.42
N GLU A 79 -5.12 -17.89 8.85
CA GLU A 79 -5.11 -17.63 7.41
C GLU A 79 -4.12 -16.51 7.11
N LYS A 80 -3.09 -16.81 6.29
CA LYS A 80 -2.15 -15.79 5.82
C LYS A 80 -2.85 -14.86 4.84
N VAL A 81 -3.04 -13.61 5.23
CA VAL A 81 -3.74 -12.60 4.43
C VAL A 81 -2.80 -11.59 3.78
N ILE A 82 -1.58 -11.42 4.31
CA ILE A 82 -0.54 -10.55 3.74
C ILE A 82 0.79 -11.32 3.80
N SER A 83 1.58 -11.21 2.73
CA SER A 83 2.89 -11.85 2.58
C SER A 83 3.73 -11.02 1.61
N GLU A 84 4.44 -10.02 2.12
CA GLU A 84 5.03 -8.97 1.26
C GLU A 84 6.41 -8.53 1.75
N PHE A 85 7.23 -8.02 0.84
CA PHE A 85 8.42 -7.25 1.21
C PHE A 85 8.01 -5.89 1.77
N CYS A 86 8.73 -5.41 2.77
CA CYS A 86 8.53 -4.10 3.35
C CYS A 86 9.85 -3.50 3.83
N TYR A 87 9.97 -2.19 3.68
CA TYR A 87 11.01 -1.40 4.33
C TYR A 87 10.53 -0.94 5.70
N ASN A 88 9.30 -0.41 5.76
CA ASN A 88 8.64 0.04 6.99
C ASN A 88 7.19 -0.42 7.02
N TYR A 89 6.64 -0.55 8.23
CA TYR A 89 5.21 -0.71 8.45
C TYR A 89 4.75 0.14 9.64
N TYR A 90 3.46 0.49 9.65
CA TYR A 90 2.83 1.21 10.74
C TYR A 90 1.45 0.62 10.99
N LEU A 91 1.13 0.30 12.25
CA LEU A 91 -0.20 -0.14 12.66
C LEU A 91 -0.89 1.02 13.40
N TYR A 92 -1.96 1.55 12.81
CA TYR A 92 -2.76 2.60 13.43
C TYR A 92 -3.89 2.00 14.25
N ASN A 93 -3.85 2.20 15.57
CA ASN A 93 -4.83 1.67 16.52
C ASN A 93 -6.06 2.59 16.66
N GLY A 94 -6.79 2.80 15.56
CA GLY A 94 -8.09 3.46 15.55
C GLY A 94 -9.25 2.49 15.80
N VAL A 95 -10.50 2.97 15.67
CA VAL A 95 -11.70 2.11 15.65
C VAL A 95 -11.61 1.07 14.52
N SER A 96 -11.02 1.48 13.40
CA SER A 96 -10.60 0.64 12.29
C SER A 96 -9.09 0.53 12.37
N LYS A 97 -8.54 -0.67 12.60
CA LYS A 97 -7.09 -0.88 12.56
C LYS A 97 -6.64 -0.88 11.11
N ASP A 98 -5.73 0.04 10.80
CA ASP A 98 -5.14 0.18 9.48
C ASP A 98 -3.66 -0.17 9.55
N LEU A 99 -3.25 -1.18 8.77
CA LEU A 99 -1.86 -1.55 8.60
C LEU A 99 -1.33 -0.89 7.33
N VAL A 100 -0.38 0.03 7.49
CA VAL A 100 0.33 0.66 6.39
C VAL A 100 1.63 -0.08 6.14
N VAL A 101 1.83 -0.55 4.91
CA VAL A 101 3.07 -1.21 4.47
C VAL A 101 3.71 -0.33 3.40
N LYS A 102 4.97 0.03 3.64
CA LYS A 102 5.78 0.78 2.68
C LYS A 102 6.92 -0.08 2.17
N GLN A 103 7.04 -0.17 0.85
CA GLN A 103 8.13 -0.85 0.18
C GLN A 103 8.88 0.16 -0.69
N ASN A 104 10.13 0.39 -0.34
CA ASN A 104 11.06 1.09 -1.23
C ASN A 104 11.70 0.06 -2.16
N HIS A 105 11.95 0.45 -3.39
CA HIS A 105 12.78 -0.34 -4.29
C HIS A 105 14.25 -0.04 -4.02
N CYS A 106 15.09 -1.07 -4.06
CA CYS A 106 16.52 -0.94 -3.75
C CYS A 106 17.34 -0.57 -4.99
N CYS A 107 18.55 -0.04 -4.75
CA CYS A 107 19.70 -0.09 -5.66
C CYS A 107 19.44 0.27 -7.15
N GLY A 108 18.65 1.32 -7.40
CA GLY A 108 18.41 1.84 -8.77
C GLY A 108 17.38 1.05 -9.57
N GLU A 109 16.64 0.13 -8.96
CA GLU A 109 15.57 -0.62 -9.63
C GLU A 109 14.34 0.25 -9.93
N SER A 110 14.06 1.23 -9.08
CA SER A 110 12.89 2.11 -9.22
C SER A 110 13.00 3.32 -8.28
N PRO A 111 12.68 4.54 -8.74
CA PRO A 111 12.61 5.73 -7.89
C PRO A 111 11.26 5.82 -7.17
N PHE A 112 10.57 4.71 -6.91
CA PHE A 112 9.24 4.74 -6.33
C PHE A 112 9.20 4.10 -4.94
N THR A 113 8.30 4.60 -4.12
CA THR A 113 7.86 3.94 -2.89
C THR A 113 6.45 3.43 -3.11
N SER A 114 6.27 2.12 -3.00
CA SER A 114 4.96 1.49 -2.94
C SER A 114 4.37 1.68 -1.54
N ASN A 115 3.14 2.16 -1.48
CA ASN A 115 2.37 2.38 -0.27
C ASN A 115 1.07 1.58 -0.37
N ARG A 116 0.82 0.76 0.65
CA ARG A 116 -0.44 0.05 0.80
C ARG A 116 -1.02 0.25 2.18
N ILE A 117 -2.33 0.39 2.22
CA ILE A 117 -3.09 0.48 3.45
C ILE A 117 -4.09 -0.65 3.47
N PHE A 118 -3.92 -1.56 4.42
CA PHE A 118 -4.81 -2.68 4.65
C PHE A 118 -5.69 -2.37 5.84
N ASN A 119 -6.96 -2.73 5.72
CA ASN A 119 -7.90 -2.76 6.81
C ASN A 119 -8.46 -4.16 6.98
N PHE A 120 -8.75 -4.53 8.22
CA PHE A 120 -9.26 -5.85 8.57
C PHE A 120 -10.68 -5.70 9.13
N HIS A 121 -11.60 -6.51 8.63
CA HIS A 121 -12.99 -6.50 9.06
C HIS A 121 -13.65 -7.85 8.76
N LEU A 122 -14.20 -8.49 9.80
CA LEU A 122 -14.95 -9.75 9.69
C LEU A 122 -14.15 -10.83 8.96
N ASP A 123 -12.98 -11.19 9.50
CA ASP A 123 -12.05 -12.21 8.98
C ASP A 123 -11.50 -11.89 7.58
N LYS A 124 -11.61 -10.64 7.12
CA LYS A 124 -11.22 -10.25 5.77
C LYS A 124 -10.28 -9.06 5.77
N THR A 125 -9.34 -9.12 4.85
CA THR A 125 -8.45 -8.00 4.53
C THR A 125 -8.98 -7.23 3.32
N ILE A 126 -9.08 -5.92 3.47
CA ILE A 126 -9.51 -4.97 2.45
C ILE A 126 -8.34 -4.02 2.18
N ILE A 127 -7.97 -3.85 0.92
CA ILE A 127 -6.98 -2.86 0.50
C ILE A 127 -7.69 -1.52 0.35
N LYS A 128 -7.43 -0.58 1.27
CA LYS A 128 -7.97 0.79 1.22
C LYS A 128 -7.22 1.66 0.22
N GLU A 129 -5.89 1.54 0.20
CA GLU A 129 -5.03 2.26 -0.73
C GLU A 129 -3.94 1.34 -1.26
N ASN A 130 -3.59 1.49 -2.54
CA ASN A 130 -2.51 0.79 -3.21
C ASN A 130 -1.93 1.68 -4.30
N TYR A 131 -0.83 2.36 -3.99
CA TYR A 131 -0.23 3.31 -4.93
C TYR A 131 1.28 3.37 -4.81
N VAL A 132 1.92 3.81 -5.90
CA VAL A 132 3.31 4.26 -5.92
C VAL A 132 3.38 5.76 -5.95
N ILE A 133 4.41 6.30 -5.32
CA ILE A 133 4.81 7.69 -5.42
C ILE A 133 6.32 7.76 -5.57
N PHE A 134 6.83 8.77 -6.27
CA PHE A 134 8.26 8.97 -6.41
C PHE A 134 8.93 9.08 -5.04
N ASN A 135 10.11 8.48 -4.89
CA ASN A 135 10.90 8.45 -3.67
C ASN A 135 11.92 9.61 -3.67
N ASP A 136 12.39 9.94 -2.46
CA ASP A 136 13.50 10.85 -2.17
C ASP A 136 13.34 12.38 -2.35
N SER A 137 14.05 13.07 -1.44
CA SER A 137 14.72 14.39 -1.41
C SER A 137 14.25 15.60 -2.22
N TYR A 138 13.24 15.49 -3.08
CA TYR A 138 12.76 16.56 -3.92
C TYR A 138 11.67 17.37 -3.23
N GLU A 139 11.55 18.63 -3.67
CA GLU A 139 10.56 19.56 -3.15
C GLU A 139 9.12 19.08 -3.46
N LEU A 140 8.36 18.81 -2.40
CA LEU A 140 6.90 18.62 -2.40
C LEU A 140 6.41 17.48 -3.31
N LEU A 141 6.76 16.24 -2.96
CA LEU A 141 6.26 15.02 -3.61
C LEU A 141 4.77 14.79 -3.34
N GLU A 142 4.35 15.04 -2.10
CA GLU A 142 2.97 14.92 -1.63
C GLU A 142 2.43 16.27 -1.17
N PRO A 143 1.10 16.50 -1.21
CA PRO A 143 0.50 17.68 -0.63
C PRO A 143 0.56 17.65 0.90
N ASN A 144 0.55 18.83 1.54
CA ASN A 144 0.47 18.93 3.00
C ASN A 144 -0.90 18.51 3.56
N SER A 145 -1.93 18.49 2.72
CA SER A 145 -3.29 18.15 3.09
C SER A 145 -4.05 17.62 1.89
N TYR A 146 -4.91 16.63 2.11
CA TYR A 146 -5.81 16.09 1.10
C TYR A 146 -7.16 16.83 1.14
N LEU A 147 -7.87 16.87 0.00
CA LEU A 147 -9.24 17.36 -0.06
C LEU A 147 -10.16 16.44 0.75
N SER A 148 -11.13 17.04 1.46
CA SER A 148 -12.19 16.28 2.13
C SER A 148 -13.05 15.50 1.15
N ASN A 149 -13.28 16.06 -0.04
CA ASN A 149 -14.00 15.45 -1.14
C ASN A 149 -13.13 15.46 -2.39
N ALA A 150 -12.52 14.31 -2.69
CA ALA A 150 -11.86 14.09 -3.95
C ALA A 150 -12.87 14.18 -5.12
N TYR A 151 -12.39 14.57 -6.29
CA TYR A 151 -13.22 14.69 -7.49
C TYR A 151 -12.46 14.18 -8.71
N ASN A 152 -13.17 13.89 -9.80
CA ASN A 152 -12.56 13.38 -11.00
C ASN A 152 -12.32 14.49 -12.03
N VAL A 153 -11.25 14.35 -12.80
CA VAL A 153 -10.98 15.18 -13.98
C VAL A 153 -10.71 14.30 -15.18
N LYS A 154 -11.15 14.76 -16.35
CA LYS A 154 -10.90 14.15 -17.64
C LYS A 154 -9.71 14.85 -18.31
N ILE A 155 -8.79 14.07 -18.85
CA ILE A 155 -7.61 14.58 -19.56
C ILE A 155 -8.00 14.95 -21.00
N ILE A 156 -7.78 16.21 -21.40
CA ILE A 156 -8.18 16.68 -22.74
C ILE A 156 -7.09 16.49 -23.80
N ASN A 157 -5.82 16.33 -23.38
CA ASN A 157 -4.68 16.21 -24.27
C ASN A 157 -4.02 14.83 -24.16
N ASN A 158 -3.56 14.28 -25.28
CA ASN A 158 -2.79 13.04 -25.25
C ASN A 158 -1.37 13.31 -24.73
N ASN A 159 -0.74 12.28 -24.15
CA ASN A 159 0.62 12.37 -23.59
C ASN A 159 0.75 13.45 -22.51
N TYR A 160 -0.26 13.59 -21.64
CA TYR A 160 -0.25 14.65 -20.65
C TYR A 160 0.66 14.32 -19.47
N ASN A 161 1.59 15.22 -19.15
CA ASN A 161 2.69 14.95 -18.22
C ASN A 161 2.21 14.85 -16.76
N VAL A 162 2.53 13.72 -16.14
CA VAL A 162 2.49 13.50 -14.69
C VAL A 162 3.89 13.76 -14.14
N ARG A 163 3.99 14.49 -13.03
CA ARG A 163 5.27 14.93 -12.46
C ARG A 163 5.40 14.50 -11.01
N PHE A 164 6.63 14.27 -10.54
CA PHE A 164 6.86 14.00 -9.12
C PHE A 164 6.72 15.25 -8.25
N SER A 165 6.84 16.46 -8.81
CA SER A 165 6.74 17.74 -8.07
C SER A 165 5.95 18.78 -8.88
N PRO A 166 5.23 19.71 -8.22
CA PRO A 166 4.41 20.71 -8.89
C PRO A 166 5.24 21.90 -9.41
N ASN A 167 6.19 21.63 -10.30
CA ASN A 167 6.99 22.64 -10.96
C ASN A 167 7.46 22.16 -12.36
N ILE A 168 8.06 23.07 -13.13
CA ILE A 168 8.63 22.80 -14.46
C ILE A 168 10.09 23.26 -14.56
N ARG A 169 10.83 23.26 -13.44
CA ARG A 169 12.26 23.62 -13.45
C ARG A 169 13.04 22.61 -14.27
N VAL A 170 14.21 23.03 -14.73
CA VAL A 170 15.20 22.13 -15.32
C VAL A 170 15.87 21.38 -14.16
N TYR A 171 15.95 20.07 -14.30
CA TYR A 171 16.63 19.19 -13.36
C TYR A 171 17.97 18.77 -13.94
N ASP A 172 18.94 18.47 -13.09
CA ASP A 172 20.20 17.89 -13.56
C ASP A 172 20.01 16.43 -13.98
N GLU A 173 21.00 15.85 -14.66
CA GLU A 173 20.89 14.49 -15.21
C GLU A 173 20.73 13.45 -14.10
N ASP A 174 21.44 13.62 -12.99
CA ASP A 174 21.30 12.75 -11.81
C ASP A 174 19.91 12.88 -11.17
N GLU A 175 19.37 14.11 -11.09
CA GLU A 175 18.04 14.34 -10.51
C GLU A 175 16.89 13.79 -11.37
N SER A 176 17.12 13.64 -12.66
CA SER A 176 16.12 13.23 -13.65
C SER A 176 16.38 11.85 -14.26
N MET A 177 17.32 11.08 -13.68
CA MET A 177 17.74 9.79 -14.24
C MET A 177 16.61 8.78 -14.39
N PHE A 178 15.57 8.89 -13.57
CA PHE A 178 14.38 8.03 -13.61
C PHE A 178 13.12 8.74 -14.15
N ALA A 179 13.26 9.94 -14.70
CA ALA A 179 12.18 10.63 -15.38
C ALA A 179 11.99 10.06 -16.80
N CYS A 180 10.79 10.23 -17.35
CA CYS A 180 10.47 9.88 -18.74
C CYS A 180 11.32 10.68 -19.75
N GLU A 181 11.71 11.89 -19.39
CA GLU A 181 12.44 12.83 -20.23
C GLU A 181 13.60 13.41 -19.43
N THR A 182 14.79 13.43 -20.03
CA THR A 182 15.99 13.97 -19.38
C THR A 182 15.80 15.43 -18.98
N LYS A 183 16.35 15.79 -17.82
CA LYS A 183 16.28 17.15 -17.26
C LYS A 183 14.87 17.63 -16.92
N THR A 184 13.94 16.69 -16.75
CA THR A 184 12.56 16.96 -16.32
C THR A 184 12.21 16.18 -15.06
N ASN A 185 11.06 16.50 -14.46
CA ASN A 185 10.44 15.73 -13.39
C ASN A 185 9.23 14.91 -13.86
N VAL A 186 9.12 14.63 -15.17
CA VAL A 186 8.00 13.87 -15.73
C VAL A 186 8.18 12.39 -15.39
N ILE A 187 7.21 11.78 -14.74
CA ILE A 187 7.24 10.38 -14.26
C ILE A 187 6.16 9.50 -14.88
N GLY A 188 5.30 10.10 -15.71
CA GLY A 188 4.28 9.38 -16.45
C GLY A 188 3.63 10.28 -17.49
N LYS A 189 2.92 9.67 -18.43
CA LYS A 189 2.15 10.38 -19.45
C LYS A 189 0.75 9.78 -19.54
N LEU A 190 -0.27 10.63 -19.41
CA LEU A 190 -1.67 10.22 -19.46
C LEU A 190 -2.17 10.17 -20.90
N LYS A 191 -3.03 9.20 -21.18
CA LYS A 191 -3.80 9.11 -22.42
C LYS A 191 -4.85 10.23 -22.46
N LYS A 192 -5.22 10.66 -23.66
CA LYS A 192 -6.40 11.51 -23.83
C LYS A 192 -7.67 10.77 -23.38
N ASP A 193 -8.63 11.50 -22.85
CA ASP A 193 -9.93 11.02 -22.39
C ASP A 193 -9.91 10.10 -21.16
N SER A 194 -8.73 9.84 -20.57
CA SER A 194 -8.61 9.18 -19.27
C SER A 194 -9.22 10.02 -18.16
N THR A 195 -9.67 9.36 -17.09
CA THR A 195 -10.26 10.00 -15.93
C THR A 195 -9.39 9.74 -14.72
N THR A 196 -8.89 10.79 -14.08
CA THR A 196 -8.04 10.68 -12.89
C THR A 196 -8.66 11.36 -11.68
N LYS A 197 -8.45 10.78 -10.51
CA LYS A 197 -8.98 11.28 -9.25
C LYS A 197 -8.05 12.35 -8.69
N VAL A 198 -8.57 13.56 -8.47
CA VAL A 198 -7.87 14.65 -7.79
C VAL A 198 -8.00 14.48 -6.28
N LEU A 199 -6.85 14.43 -5.63
CA LEU A 199 -6.70 14.24 -4.19
C LEU A 199 -6.34 15.55 -3.47
N SER A 200 -5.65 16.48 -4.13
CA SER A 200 -5.32 17.80 -3.60
C SER A 200 -5.13 18.83 -4.72
N GLU A 201 -5.25 20.11 -4.36
CA GLU A 201 -4.92 21.25 -5.21
C GLU A 201 -3.82 22.09 -4.57
N LEU A 202 -2.97 22.71 -5.39
CA LEU A 202 -1.93 23.63 -4.96
C LEU A 202 -1.78 24.77 -5.98
N ILE A 203 -1.86 26.01 -5.50
CA ILE A 203 -1.53 27.19 -6.30
C ILE A 203 -0.05 27.51 -6.09
N LYS A 204 0.78 27.39 -7.14
CA LYS A 204 2.21 27.76 -7.10
C LYS A 204 2.50 28.72 -8.26
N GLY A 205 2.78 29.98 -7.94
CA GLY A 205 2.91 31.05 -8.92
C GLY A 205 1.58 31.32 -9.62
N ASN A 206 1.57 31.24 -10.95
CA ASN A 206 0.38 31.44 -11.79
C ASN A 206 -0.28 30.13 -12.27
N ARG A 207 0.09 28.98 -11.69
CA ARG A 207 -0.41 27.66 -12.07
C ARG A 207 -1.14 27.00 -10.92
N ILE A 208 -2.22 26.32 -11.25
CA ILE A 208 -2.88 25.37 -10.34
C ILE A 208 -2.35 23.99 -10.68
N TRP A 209 -1.88 23.31 -9.65
CA TRP A 209 -1.38 21.95 -9.67
C TRP A 209 -2.37 21.05 -8.95
N LEU A 210 -2.62 19.89 -9.53
CA LEU A 210 -3.52 18.88 -9.03
C LEU A 210 -2.67 17.67 -8.64
N PHE A 211 -2.74 17.28 -7.37
CA PHE A 211 -2.20 16.00 -6.94
C PHE A 211 -3.26 14.93 -7.24
N VAL A 212 -2.88 13.93 -8.04
CA VAL A 212 -3.81 12.99 -8.64
C VAL A 212 -3.43 11.55 -8.37
N GLU A 213 -4.42 10.67 -8.43
CA GLU A 213 -4.30 9.21 -8.40
C GLU A 213 -4.77 8.64 -9.74
N ILE A 214 -3.91 7.84 -10.35
CA ILE A 214 -3.99 7.42 -11.75
C ILE A 214 -3.96 5.89 -11.82
N ASP A 215 -4.93 5.30 -12.50
CA ASP A 215 -4.95 3.87 -12.78
C ASP A 215 -3.95 3.53 -13.91
N SER A 216 -3.35 2.34 -13.86
CA SER A 216 -2.30 1.95 -14.82
C SER A 216 -2.77 1.94 -16.26
N GLU A 217 -4.04 1.62 -16.50
CA GLU A 217 -4.65 1.62 -17.82
C GLU A 217 -4.74 3.02 -18.45
N ASP A 218 -4.69 4.08 -17.65
CA ASP A 218 -4.75 5.47 -18.11
C ASP A 218 -3.37 6.04 -18.51
N LEU A 219 -2.30 5.32 -18.18
CA LEU A 219 -0.93 5.69 -18.55
C LEU A 219 -0.56 5.24 -19.96
N ASN A 220 0.28 6.03 -20.63
CA ASN A 220 0.84 5.73 -21.93
C ASN A 220 2.25 5.14 -21.81
N ASP A 221 2.27 3.82 -21.68
CA ASP A 221 3.49 3.02 -21.44
C ASP A 221 4.46 2.97 -22.63
N THR A 222 4.02 3.41 -23.81
CA THR A 222 4.89 3.50 -25.00
C THR A 222 5.78 4.74 -25.00
N GLN A 223 5.38 5.80 -24.28
CA GLN A 223 6.07 7.09 -24.27
C GLN A 223 6.84 7.32 -22.97
N CYS A 224 6.50 6.56 -21.93
CA CYS A 224 7.22 6.52 -20.68
C CYS A 224 6.95 5.18 -20.01
N THR A 225 8.00 4.49 -19.55
CA THR A 225 7.85 3.21 -18.86
C THR A 225 6.90 3.36 -17.66
N ASN A 226 5.95 2.44 -17.54
CA ASN A 226 4.96 2.47 -16.47
C ASN A 226 5.62 2.27 -15.09
N PRO A 227 5.49 3.21 -14.14
CA PRO A 227 6.04 3.03 -12.81
C PRO A 227 5.24 2.05 -11.93
N ILE A 228 4.11 1.53 -12.43
CA ILE A 228 3.17 0.66 -11.71
C ILE A 228 3.45 -0.84 -11.97
N ASP A 229 4.43 -1.20 -12.79
CA ASP A 229 4.68 -2.61 -13.19
C ASP A 229 5.27 -3.52 -12.07
N TYR A 230 5.19 -3.09 -10.81
CA TYR A 230 5.75 -3.80 -9.67
C TYR A 230 4.68 -4.64 -8.96
N GLY A 231 4.35 -5.79 -9.55
CA GLY A 231 3.87 -7.00 -8.85
C GLY A 231 2.53 -6.95 -8.10
N PHE A 232 1.90 -5.78 -7.93
CA PHE A 232 0.66 -5.63 -7.15
C PHE A 232 -0.51 -5.22 -8.02
N LYS A 233 -1.51 -6.11 -8.06
CA LYS A 233 -2.72 -5.91 -8.85
C LYS A 233 -3.45 -4.63 -8.42
N GLY A 234 -3.81 -3.78 -9.39
CA GLY A 234 -4.59 -2.57 -9.15
C GLY A 234 -3.81 -1.48 -8.39
N GLN A 235 -2.47 -1.53 -8.42
CA GLN A 235 -1.65 -0.43 -7.94
C GLN A 235 -1.85 0.79 -8.84
N LYS A 236 -1.76 1.98 -8.24
CA LYS A 236 -1.98 3.26 -8.92
C LYS A 236 -0.75 4.14 -8.85
N LEU A 237 -0.63 5.12 -9.74
CA LEU A 237 0.39 6.17 -9.63
C LEU A 237 -0.19 7.40 -8.95
N ARG A 238 0.51 7.95 -7.95
CA ARG A 238 0.25 9.30 -7.44
C ARG A 238 1.33 10.28 -7.90
N GLY A 239 0.90 11.48 -8.28
CA GLY A 239 1.78 12.54 -8.75
C GLY A 239 1.03 13.83 -9.06
N TRP A 240 1.74 14.79 -9.65
CA TRP A 240 1.23 16.13 -9.94
C TRP A 240 0.96 16.32 -11.43
N ILE A 241 -0.19 16.91 -11.75
CA ILE A 241 -0.51 17.45 -13.07
C ILE A 241 -0.88 18.93 -12.96
N SER A 242 -0.83 19.68 -14.06
CA SER A 242 -1.37 21.04 -14.08
C SER A 242 -2.87 21.01 -14.39
N ASN A 243 -3.62 22.04 -14.01
CA ASN A 243 -5.03 22.14 -14.39
C ASN A 243 -5.26 22.58 -15.85
N ASN A 244 -4.22 22.93 -16.60
CA ASN A 244 -4.36 23.56 -17.92
C ASN A 244 -5.00 22.66 -18.99
N PHE A 245 -4.90 21.34 -18.83
CA PHE A 245 -5.37 20.36 -19.82
C PHE A 245 -6.26 19.29 -19.19
N VAL A 246 -7.12 19.74 -18.28
CA VAL A 246 -8.10 18.87 -17.64
C VAL A 246 -9.47 19.54 -17.55
N GLU A 247 -10.52 18.73 -17.59
CA GLU A 247 -11.90 19.16 -17.37
C GLU A 247 -12.47 18.43 -16.16
N LYS A 248 -13.04 19.16 -15.20
CA LYS A 248 -13.71 18.54 -14.06
C LYS A 248 -14.94 17.77 -14.55
N THR A 249 -15.04 16.50 -14.18
CA THR A 249 -16.22 15.69 -14.49
C THR A 249 -17.21 15.78 -13.35
N ASN A 250 -18.48 15.97 -13.69
CA ASN A 250 -19.57 15.84 -12.74
C ASN A 250 -19.95 14.36 -12.69
N THR A 251 -19.46 13.66 -11.68
CA THR A 251 -20.01 12.36 -11.25
C THR A 251 -21.06 12.59 -10.17
#